data_AF-A0A9P6GW08-F1
#
_entry.id   AF-A0A9P6GW08-F1
#
_cell.length_a   1.000
_cell.length_b   1.000
_cell.length_c   1.000
_cell.angle_alpha   90.00
_cell.angle_beta   90.00
_cell.angle_gamma   90.00
#
_symmetry.space_group_name_H-M   'P 1'
#
loop_
_entity.id
_entity.type
_entity.pdbx_description
1 polymer ?
#
loop_
_entity_poly.entity_id
_entity_poly.type
_entity_poly.pdbx_seq_one_letter_code
_entity_poly.pdbx_strand_id
1 'polypeptide(L)'
;MTKICTSDRLSSNRSENSLLNLTKKFLKLLRSSKDKSIDINMAAAHLNVQKRRVYDIINVLEGLGLLGKWSVNCSKWIGGDIDNHIASDSDNKENINSEEEKNISKEERTLDCQIEELNREINILSQSEKNLENAYVTFSDLQSIPSLRNKLIFSIKAPSDTVLEVPKYEKGSYKLNLSAESGNIMVYYVSDEQLN
;
A
#
# COMPACT_ATOMS: atom_id res chain seq x y z
N MET A 1 27.52 -54.35 -24.44
CA MET A 1 28.03 -53.08 -25.01
C MET A 1 26.90 -52.39 -25.76
N THR A 2 26.05 -51.67 -25.03
CA THR A 2 24.89 -50.97 -25.59
C THR A 2 25.34 -49.61 -26.12
N LYS A 3 25.22 -49.41 -27.43
CA LYS A 3 25.47 -48.12 -28.09
C LYS A 3 24.46 -47.11 -27.58
N ILE A 4 24.90 -46.17 -26.74
CA ILE A 4 24.11 -45.02 -26.34
C ILE A 4 23.98 -44.12 -27.57
N CYS A 5 22.75 -44.01 -28.08
CA CYS A 5 22.39 -43.15 -29.19
C CYS A 5 22.67 -41.68 -28.79
N THR A 6 23.43 -40.96 -29.60
CA THR A 6 23.88 -39.59 -29.36
C THR A 6 22.76 -38.54 -29.35
N SER A 7 21.54 -38.93 -29.73
CA SER A 7 20.36 -38.05 -29.84
C SER A 7 19.76 -37.65 -28.49
N ASP A 8 19.67 -38.58 -27.52
CA ASP A 8 19.05 -38.30 -26.22
C ASP A 8 19.87 -37.36 -25.33
N ARG A 9 21.21 -37.38 -25.48
CA ARG A 9 22.11 -36.45 -24.76
C ARG A 9 21.93 -35.00 -25.20
N LEU A 10 21.55 -34.73 -26.45
CA LEU A 10 21.41 -33.37 -26.97
C LEU A 10 20.09 -32.72 -26.54
N SER A 11 19.01 -33.51 -26.48
CA SER A 11 17.70 -33.11 -25.95
C SER A 11 17.77 -32.73 -24.45
N SER A 12 18.46 -33.56 -23.66
CA SER A 12 18.70 -33.31 -22.23
C SER A 12 19.60 -32.08 -21.96
N ASN A 13 20.62 -31.84 -22.77
CA ASN A 13 21.46 -30.63 -22.63
C ASN A 13 20.71 -29.33 -22.97
N ARG A 14 19.67 -29.38 -23.83
CA ARG A 14 18.88 -28.20 -24.20
C ARG A 14 17.95 -27.77 -23.07
N SER A 15 17.32 -28.70 -22.36
CA SER A 15 16.48 -28.40 -21.20
C SER A 15 17.30 -27.95 -20.00
N GLU A 16 18.50 -28.53 -19.81
CA GLU A 16 19.42 -28.14 -18.73
C GLU A 16 19.94 -26.70 -18.88
N ASN A 17 20.18 -26.24 -20.10
CA ASN A 17 20.60 -24.86 -20.42
C ASN A 17 19.44 -23.91 -20.75
N SER A 18 18.20 -24.30 -20.46
CA SER A 18 17.06 -23.40 -20.59
C SER A 18 17.21 -22.21 -19.65
N LEU A 19 16.74 -21.03 -20.10
CA LEU A 19 16.80 -19.81 -19.29
C LEU A 19 16.13 -20.01 -17.93
N LEU A 20 14.99 -20.71 -17.90
CA LEU A 20 14.28 -21.04 -16.67
C LEU A 20 15.16 -21.81 -15.66
N ASN A 21 15.85 -22.86 -16.11
CA ASN A 21 16.70 -23.67 -15.23
C ASN A 21 17.93 -22.88 -14.76
N LEU A 22 18.51 -22.06 -15.64
CA LEU A 22 19.60 -21.16 -15.27
C LEU A 22 19.14 -20.11 -14.24
N THR A 23 17.95 -19.53 -14.41
CA THR A 23 17.36 -18.59 -13.44
C THR A 23 17.11 -19.27 -12.09
N LYS A 24 16.59 -20.50 -12.06
CA LYS A 24 16.41 -21.25 -10.80
C LYS A 24 17.74 -21.48 -10.09
N LYS A 25 18.79 -21.89 -10.80
CA LYS A 25 20.14 -22.07 -10.23
C LYS A 25 20.74 -20.73 -9.77
N PHE A 26 20.55 -19.66 -10.56
CA PHE A 26 21.02 -18.31 -10.24
C PHE A 26 20.37 -17.80 -8.94
N LEU A 27 19.06 -17.96 -8.78
CA LEU A 27 18.35 -17.57 -7.56
C LEU A 27 18.81 -18.36 -6.34
N LYS A 28 19.12 -19.66 -6.48
CA LYS A 28 19.72 -20.47 -5.40
C LYS A 28 21.08 -19.93 -4.97
N LEU A 29 21.94 -19.53 -5.91
CA LEU A 29 23.24 -18.91 -5.60
C LEU A 29 23.06 -17.57 -4.87
N LEU A 30 22.10 -16.77 -5.31
CA LEU A 30 21.79 -15.48 -4.70
C LEU A 30 21.27 -15.65 -3.26
N ARG A 31 20.44 -16.67 -3.00
CA ARG A 31 19.94 -17.03 -1.67
C ARG A 31 21.08 -17.42 -0.72
N SER A 32 22.07 -18.16 -1.20
CA SER A 32 23.22 -18.59 -0.40
C SER A 32 24.25 -17.48 -0.14
N SER A 33 24.14 -16.33 -0.83
CA SER A 33 25.06 -15.20 -0.66
C SER A 33 24.68 -14.33 0.54
N LYS A 34 25.66 -13.95 1.37
CA LYS A 34 25.46 -13.23 2.64
C LYS A 34 24.79 -11.85 2.47
N ASP A 35 25.09 -11.14 1.39
CA ASP A 35 24.58 -9.79 1.12
C ASP A 35 23.50 -9.76 0.02
N LYS A 36 22.97 -10.93 -0.37
CA LYS A 36 22.05 -11.10 -1.51
C LYS A 36 22.57 -10.43 -2.78
N SER A 37 23.89 -10.48 -2.99
CA SER A 37 24.58 -9.87 -4.13
C SER A 37 25.41 -10.92 -4.86
N ILE A 38 25.48 -10.82 -6.18
CA ILE A 38 26.18 -11.79 -7.01
C ILE A 38 27.05 -11.09 -8.06
N ASP A 39 28.30 -11.54 -8.16
CA ASP A 39 29.23 -11.13 -9.23
C ASP A 39 28.89 -11.90 -10.51
N ILE A 40 28.81 -11.19 -11.64
CA ILE A 40 28.49 -11.72 -12.96
C ILE A 40 29.50 -12.79 -13.40
N ASN A 41 30.78 -12.63 -13.07
CA ASN A 41 31.84 -13.58 -13.38
C ASN A 41 31.69 -14.87 -12.55
N MET A 42 31.40 -14.72 -11.26
CA MET A 42 31.16 -15.84 -10.36
C MET A 42 29.90 -16.61 -10.77
N ALA A 43 28.83 -15.90 -11.14
CA ALA A 43 27.60 -16.50 -11.64
C ALA A 43 27.84 -17.28 -12.94
N ALA A 44 28.60 -16.72 -13.88
CA ALA A 44 28.95 -17.39 -15.14
C ALA A 44 29.72 -18.70 -14.90
N ALA A 45 30.68 -18.68 -13.97
CA ALA A 45 31.45 -19.86 -13.60
C ALA A 45 30.58 -20.94 -12.93
N HIS A 46 29.73 -20.57 -11.96
CA HIS A 46 28.87 -21.51 -11.25
C HIS A 46 27.77 -22.12 -12.13
N LEU A 47 27.21 -21.32 -13.04
CA LEU A 47 26.19 -21.79 -13.98
C LEU A 47 26.78 -22.53 -15.18
N ASN A 48 28.12 -22.55 -15.33
CA ASN A 48 28.85 -23.09 -16.47
C ASN A 48 28.35 -22.54 -17.82
N VAL A 49 28.12 -21.23 -17.89
CA VAL A 49 27.63 -20.52 -19.08
C VAL A 49 28.44 -19.26 -19.35
N GLN A 50 28.37 -18.74 -20.57
CA GLN A 50 28.99 -17.47 -20.94
C GLN A 50 28.30 -16.28 -20.26
N LYS A 51 29.04 -15.18 -20.02
CA LYS A 51 28.49 -13.94 -19.41
C LYS A 51 27.21 -13.44 -20.11
N ARG A 52 27.11 -13.66 -21.43
CA ARG A 52 25.91 -13.33 -22.21
C ARG A 52 24.63 -13.93 -21.63
N ARG A 53 24.66 -15.17 -21.14
CA ARG A 53 23.49 -15.84 -20.54
C ARG A 53 23.16 -15.28 -19.16
N VAL A 54 24.15 -14.85 -18.40
CA VAL A 54 23.92 -14.18 -17.11
C VAL A 54 23.20 -12.85 -17.33
N TYR A 55 23.55 -12.08 -18.37
CA TYR A 55 22.82 -10.86 -18.72
C TYR A 55 21.37 -11.12 -19.15
N ASP A 56 21.07 -12.25 -19.81
CA ASP A 56 19.66 -12.60 -20.12
C ASP A 56 18.84 -12.75 -18.82
N ILE A 57 19.41 -13.37 -17.79
CA ILE A 57 18.76 -13.53 -16.47
C ILE A 57 18.64 -12.17 -15.76
N ILE A 58 19.73 -11.40 -15.73
CA ILE A 58 19.78 -10.09 -15.08
C ILE A 58 18.75 -9.14 -15.71
N ASN A 59 18.72 -9.01 -17.03
CA ASN A 59 17.81 -8.09 -17.70
C ASN A 59 16.33 -8.43 -17.42
N VAL A 60 15.99 -9.72 -17.34
CA VAL A 60 14.63 -10.14 -17.00
C VAL A 60 14.32 -9.79 -15.54
N LEU A 61 15.21 -10.10 -14.60
CA LEU A 61 14.98 -9.83 -13.18
C LEU A 61 15.04 -8.34 -12.83
N GLU A 62 15.86 -7.55 -13.54
CA GLU A 62 15.88 -6.08 -13.45
C GLU A 62 14.62 -5.47 -14.07
N GLY A 63 14.15 -6.00 -15.21
CA GLY A 63 12.89 -5.60 -15.82
C GLY A 63 11.66 -5.87 -14.95
N LEU A 64 11.75 -6.87 -14.06
CA LEU A 64 10.75 -7.15 -13.03
C LEU A 64 10.97 -6.36 -11.73
N GLY A 65 12.04 -5.57 -11.62
CA GLY A 65 12.37 -4.81 -10.41
C GLY A 65 12.85 -5.65 -9.23
N LEU A 66 13.27 -6.91 -9.45
CA LEU A 66 13.72 -7.82 -8.40
C LEU A 66 15.24 -7.72 -8.15
N LEU A 67 15.99 -7.33 -9.18
CA LEU A 67 17.43 -7.04 -9.11
C LEU A 67 17.69 -5.56 -9.37
N GLY A 68 18.74 -5.05 -8.72
CA GLY A 68 19.30 -3.73 -8.98
C GLY A 68 20.81 -3.80 -9.23
N LYS A 69 21.31 -2.83 -9.99
CA LYS A 69 22.75 -2.63 -10.20
C LYS A 69 23.40 -2.13 -8.91
N TRP A 70 24.39 -2.86 -8.39
CA TRP A 70 25.08 -2.51 -7.15
C TRP A 70 26.47 -1.93 -7.39
N SER A 71 27.27 -2.59 -8.25
CA SER A 71 28.58 -2.10 -8.68
C SER A 71 28.94 -2.66 -10.05
N VAL A 72 30.10 -2.27 -10.59
CA VAL A 72 30.59 -2.85 -11.85
C VAL A 72 30.74 -4.36 -11.66
N ASN A 73 30.10 -5.12 -12.55
CA ASN A 73 30.05 -6.59 -12.51
C ASN A 73 29.29 -7.22 -11.33
N CYS A 74 28.51 -6.46 -10.55
CA CYS A 74 27.70 -7.01 -9.46
C CYS A 74 26.25 -6.53 -9.48
N SER A 75 25.33 -7.47 -9.29
CA SER A 75 23.89 -7.21 -9.13
C SER A 75 23.43 -7.64 -7.74
N LYS A 76 22.45 -6.93 -7.18
CA LYS A 76 21.93 -7.17 -5.82
C LYS A 76 20.42 -7.36 -5.85
N TRP A 77 19.94 -8.27 -5.02
CA TRP A 77 18.52 -8.50 -4.79
C TRP A 77 17.89 -7.31 -4.06
N ILE A 78 16.82 -6.78 -4.65
CA ILE A 78 15.99 -5.71 -4.07
C ILE A 78 14.52 -6.13 -3.95
N GLY A 79 14.13 -7.27 -4.54
CA GLY A 79 12.75 -7.77 -4.56
C GLY A 79 12.25 -8.42 -3.27
N GLY A 80 12.63 -7.91 -2.08
CA GLY A 80 12.13 -8.42 -0.80
C GLY A 80 12.68 -9.79 -0.39
N ASP A 81 11.82 -10.70 0.10
CA ASP A 81 12.27 -12.03 0.51
C ASP A 81 12.40 -12.97 -0.70
N ILE A 82 13.61 -13.48 -0.92
CA ILE A 82 13.92 -14.32 -2.08
C ILE A 82 13.26 -15.70 -1.98
N ASP A 83 12.93 -16.14 -0.76
CA ASP A 83 12.33 -17.44 -0.47
C ASP A 83 10.92 -17.56 -1.06
N ASN A 84 10.18 -16.45 -1.09
CA ASN A 84 8.86 -16.35 -1.74
C ASN A 84 8.94 -16.63 -3.25
N HIS A 85 10.08 -16.35 -3.88
CA HIS A 85 10.28 -16.53 -5.33
C HIS A 85 10.92 -17.88 -5.70
N ILE A 86 11.61 -18.54 -4.77
CA ILE A 86 12.34 -19.80 -5.04
C ILE A 86 11.49 -21.04 -4.74
N ALA A 87 10.49 -20.95 -3.85
CA ALA A 87 9.62 -22.07 -3.52
C ALA A 87 8.77 -22.48 -4.75
N SER A 88 9.29 -23.43 -5.52
CA SER A 88 8.58 -24.14 -6.58
C SER A 88 8.56 -25.64 -6.26
N ASP A 89 8.11 -25.97 -5.05
CA ASP A 89 7.53 -27.28 -4.77
C ASP A 89 6.05 -27.03 -4.51
N SER A 90 5.25 -27.46 -5.47
CA SER A 90 3.90 -27.00 -5.78
C SER A 90 2.86 -27.29 -4.71
N ASP A 91 3.16 -28.10 -3.70
CA ASP A 91 2.16 -28.57 -2.73
C ASP A 91 2.05 -27.71 -1.46
N ASN A 92 3.04 -26.85 -1.18
CA ASN A 92 3.05 -26.01 0.04
C ASN A 92 2.64 -24.54 -0.20
N LYS A 93 2.72 -24.03 -1.43
CA LYS A 93 2.35 -22.63 -1.71
C LYS A 93 0.84 -22.38 -1.73
N GLU A 94 0.06 -23.34 -2.23
CA GLU A 94 -1.40 -23.20 -2.26
C GLU A 94 -1.98 -23.18 -0.84
N ASN A 95 -1.43 -23.98 0.08
CA ASN A 95 -1.88 -23.98 1.48
C ASN A 95 -1.51 -22.68 2.21
N ILE A 96 -0.27 -22.19 2.07
CA ILE A 96 0.19 -20.96 2.75
C ILE A 96 -0.58 -19.74 2.25
N ASN A 97 -0.73 -19.58 0.93
CA ASN A 97 -1.50 -18.47 0.37
C ASN A 97 -2.98 -18.56 0.82
N SER A 98 -3.56 -19.77 0.87
CA SER A 98 -4.93 -19.94 1.33
C SER A 98 -5.13 -19.61 2.82
N GLU A 99 -4.11 -19.83 3.65
CA GLU A 99 -4.14 -19.52 5.09
C GLU A 99 -3.97 -18.03 5.33
N GLU A 100 -3.04 -17.38 4.61
CA GLU A 100 -2.86 -15.93 4.63
C GLU A 100 -4.11 -15.20 4.12
N GLU A 101 -4.69 -15.63 3.00
CA GLU A 101 -5.95 -15.09 2.46
C GLU A 101 -7.11 -15.27 3.45
N LYS A 102 -7.21 -16.42 4.12
CA LYS A 102 -8.21 -16.66 5.17
C LYS A 102 -7.99 -15.77 6.37
N ASN A 103 -6.74 -15.52 6.78
CA ASN A 103 -6.43 -14.66 7.91
C ASN A 103 -6.76 -13.20 7.59
N ILE A 104 -6.38 -12.72 6.40
CA ILE A 104 -6.72 -11.37 5.92
C ILE A 104 -8.25 -11.21 5.85
N SER A 105 -8.98 -12.18 5.30
CA SER A 105 -10.44 -12.11 5.23
C SER A 105 -11.12 -12.13 6.61
N LYS A 106 -10.54 -12.81 7.60
CA LYS A 106 -11.02 -12.76 8.99
C LYS A 106 -10.78 -11.40 9.63
N GLU A 107 -9.62 -10.81 9.38
CA GLU A 107 -9.26 -9.49 9.90
C GLU A 107 -10.18 -8.41 9.30
N GLU A 108 -10.39 -8.44 7.98
CA GLU A 108 -11.34 -7.57 7.27
C GLU A 108 -12.74 -7.63 7.89
N ARG A 109 -13.29 -8.84 8.08
CA ARG A 109 -14.60 -9.03 8.72
C ARG A 109 -14.63 -8.50 10.15
N THR A 110 -13.53 -8.64 10.89
CA THR A 110 -13.45 -8.14 12.27
C THR A 110 -13.50 -6.62 12.29
N LEU A 111 -12.76 -5.98 11.38
CA LEU A 111 -12.77 -4.53 11.22
C LEU A 111 -14.15 -4.02 10.79
N ASP A 112 -14.81 -4.70 9.84
CA ASP A 112 -16.17 -4.36 9.41
C ASP A 112 -17.16 -4.43 10.57
N CYS A 113 -17.10 -5.50 11.38
CA CYS A 113 -17.94 -5.62 12.58
C CYS A 113 -17.69 -4.49 13.58
N GLN A 114 -16.42 -4.09 13.80
CA GLN A 114 -16.08 -2.98 14.69
C GLN A 114 -16.59 -1.64 14.16
N ILE A 115 -16.48 -1.40 12.84
CA ILE A 115 -17.01 -0.19 12.20
C ILE A 115 -18.53 -0.12 12.38
N GLU A 116 -19.24 -1.23 12.15
CA GLU A 116 -20.69 -1.29 12.36
C GLU A 116 -21.08 -1.04 13.82
N GLU A 117 -20.35 -1.62 14.77
CA GLU A 117 -20.58 -1.45 16.21
C GLU A 117 -20.39 0.01 16.63
N LEU A 118 -19.26 0.63 16.28
CA LEU A 118 -18.99 2.04 16.59
C LEU A 118 -20.00 2.98 15.95
N ASN A 119 -20.42 2.72 14.70
CA ASN A 119 -21.46 3.51 14.06
C ASN A 119 -22.81 3.38 14.76
N ARG A 120 -23.16 2.18 15.26
CA ARG A 120 -24.36 2.00 16.09
C ARG A 120 -24.27 2.78 17.39
N GLU A 121 -23.13 2.73 18.09
CA GLU A 121 -22.92 3.48 19.32
C GLU A 121 -23.05 4.99 19.10
N ILE A 122 -22.39 5.54 18.07
CA ILE A 122 -22.49 6.96 17.70
C ILE A 122 -23.95 7.35 17.43
N ASN A 123 -24.69 6.52 16.69
CA ASN A 123 -26.10 6.78 16.40
C ASN A 123 -26.95 6.82 17.68
N ILE A 124 -26.77 5.85 18.58
CA ILE A 124 -27.47 5.81 19.88
C ILE A 124 -27.15 7.07 20.70
N LEU A 125 -25.87 7.45 20.77
CA LEU A 125 -25.44 8.63 21.51
C LEU A 125 -26.01 9.92 20.91
N SER A 126 -26.08 10.03 19.59
CA SER A 126 -26.60 11.21 18.88
C SER A 126 -28.12 11.40 18.98
N GLN A 127 -28.87 10.31 19.19
CA GLN A 127 -30.34 10.33 19.27
C GLN A 127 -30.86 10.44 20.72
N SER A 128 -30.00 10.26 21.72
CA SER A 128 -30.39 10.39 23.12
C SER A 128 -30.69 11.84 23.48
N GLU A 129 -31.91 12.12 23.97
CA GLU A 129 -32.34 13.48 24.35
C GLU A 129 -31.39 14.15 25.36
N LYS A 130 -30.94 13.40 26.39
CA LYS A 130 -29.99 13.89 27.40
C LYS A 130 -28.65 14.30 26.80
N ASN A 131 -28.19 13.59 25.77
CA ASN A 131 -26.94 13.93 25.10
C ASN A 131 -27.14 15.14 24.19
N LEU A 132 -28.28 15.21 23.49
CA LEU A 132 -28.61 16.34 22.62
C LEU A 132 -28.71 17.66 23.37
N GLU A 133 -29.28 17.65 24.59
CA GLU A 133 -29.31 18.82 25.49
C GLU A 133 -27.91 19.33 25.85
N ASN A 134 -26.92 18.43 25.92
CA ASN A 134 -25.53 18.76 26.26
C ASN A 134 -24.61 18.81 25.03
N ALA A 135 -25.15 18.70 23.80
CA ALA A 135 -24.38 18.68 22.56
C ALA A 135 -24.13 20.10 22.03
N TYR A 136 -23.48 20.94 22.84
CA TYR A 136 -23.09 22.29 22.45
C TYR A 136 -21.63 22.57 22.82
N VAL A 137 -21.07 23.62 22.21
CA VAL A 137 -19.73 24.13 22.52
C VAL A 137 -19.84 25.57 22.96
N THR A 138 -19.01 25.97 23.92
CA THR A 138 -18.99 27.35 24.43
C THR A 138 -17.96 28.20 23.70
N PHE A 139 -18.08 29.53 23.83
CA PHE A 139 -17.07 30.46 23.33
C PHE A 139 -15.68 30.19 23.93
N SER A 140 -15.63 29.87 25.23
CA SER A 140 -14.41 29.52 25.95
C SER A 140 -13.73 28.28 25.34
N ASP A 141 -14.50 27.26 24.97
CA ASP A 141 -13.98 26.04 24.34
C ASP A 141 -13.36 26.36 22.97
N LEU A 142 -14.00 27.22 22.18
CA LEU A 142 -13.47 27.65 20.88
C LEU A 142 -12.19 28.50 21.02
N GLN A 143 -12.09 29.35 22.05
CA GLN A 143 -10.90 30.16 22.32
C GLN A 143 -9.73 29.32 22.84
N SER A 144 -10.01 28.20 23.50
CA SER A 144 -8.99 27.26 23.96
C SER A 144 -8.15 26.72 22.80
N ILE A 145 -8.76 26.55 21.61
CA ILE A 145 -8.14 26.03 20.40
C ILE A 145 -7.12 27.04 19.83
N PRO A 146 -5.80 26.73 19.84
CA PRO A 146 -4.77 27.67 19.44
C PRO A 146 -4.90 28.20 18.01
N SER A 147 -5.41 27.39 17.08
CA SER A 147 -5.55 27.75 15.66
C SER A 147 -6.67 28.76 15.38
N LEU A 148 -7.61 28.94 16.32
CA LEU A 148 -8.76 29.84 16.21
C LEU A 148 -8.59 31.16 16.97
N ARG A 149 -7.55 31.30 17.80
CA ARG A 149 -7.30 32.52 18.58
C ARG A 149 -7.06 33.73 17.68
N ASN A 150 -7.63 34.87 18.07
CA ASN A 150 -7.52 36.16 17.39
C ASN A 150 -7.92 36.12 15.90
N LYS A 151 -8.85 35.24 15.54
CA LYS A 151 -9.45 35.15 14.20
C LYS A 151 -10.93 35.45 14.26
N LEU A 152 -11.47 35.90 13.13
CA LEU A 152 -12.92 36.00 12.94
C LEU A 152 -13.49 34.59 12.78
N ILE A 153 -14.39 34.20 13.68
CA ILE A 153 -15.01 32.87 13.69
C ILE A 153 -16.48 33.03 13.30
N PHE A 154 -16.91 32.21 12.34
CA PHE A 154 -18.32 32.08 11.98
C PHE A 154 -18.74 30.63 12.23
N SER A 155 -19.82 30.44 13.01
CA SER A 155 -20.47 29.15 13.20
C SER A 155 -21.59 29.00 12.17
N ILE A 156 -21.62 27.88 11.47
CA ILE A 156 -22.57 27.61 10.41
C ILE A 156 -23.38 26.39 10.82
N LYS A 157 -24.69 26.58 11.00
CA LYS A 157 -25.65 25.50 11.24
C LYS A 157 -26.44 25.29 9.96
N ALA A 158 -26.17 24.17 9.29
CA ALA A 158 -26.75 23.86 8.00
C ALA A 158 -27.28 22.41 7.98
N PRO A 159 -28.33 22.13 7.18
CA PRO A 159 -28.85 20.78 6.94
C PRO A 159 -27.80 19.83 6.33
N SER A 160 -28.03 18.51 6.44
CA SER A 160 -27.07 17.48 6.01
C SER A 160 -26.81 17.43 4.50
N ASP A 161 -27.73 17.96 3.69
CA ASP A 161 -27.64 18.10 2.24
C ASP A 161 -26.96 19.40 1.79
N THR A 162 -26.40 20.18 2.72
CA THR A 162 -25.72 21.43 2.37
C THR A 162 -24.45 21.16 1.57
N VAL A 163 -24.38 21.73 0.37
CA VAL A 163 -23.20 21.74 -0.48
C VAL A 163 -22.38 23.00 -0.19
N LEU A 164 -21.12 22.78 0.17
CA LEU A 164 -20.11 23.82 0.38
C LEU A 164 -19.22 23.90 -0.88
N GLU A 165 -19.29 25.02 -1.60
CA GLU A 165 -18.33 25.28 -2.67
C GLU A 165 -17.06 25.88 -2.08
N VAL A 166 -15.93 25.19 -2.28
CA VAL A 166 -14.61 25.61 -1.78
C VAL A 166 -14.29 27.02 -2.29
N PRO A 167 -13.86 27.94 -1.41
CA PRO A 167 -13.74 29.33 -1.77
C PRO A 167 -12.66 29.54 -2.82
N LYS A 168 -13.06 30.09 -3.97
CA LYS A 168 -12.15 30.49 -5.05
C LYS A 168 -11.82 31.97 -4.90
N TYR A 169 -10.56 32.32 -5.19
CA TYR A 169 -10.16 33.71 -5.26
C TYR A 169 -10.60 34.28 -6.61
N GLU A 170 -11.63 35.13 -6.58
CA GLU A 170 -12.18 35.76 -7.78
C GLU A 170 -12.31 37.27 -7.58
N LYS A 171 -11.80 38.03 -8.56
CA LYS A 171 -11.93 39.50 -8.62
C LYS A 171 -11.51 40.22 -7.33
N GLY A 172 -10.44 39.76 -6.69
CA GLY A 172 -9.88 40.41 -5.49
C GLY A 172 -10.50 39.97 -4.16
N SER A 173 -11.44 39.02 -4.16
CA SER A 173 -12.15 38.56 -2.96
C SER A 173 -12.23 37.03 -2.89
N TYR A 174 -12.24 36.49 -1.67
CA TYR A 174 -12.62 35.10 -1.42
C TYR A 174 -14.14 35.03 -1.23
N LYS A 175 -14.80 34.12 -1.93
CA LYS A 175 -16.24 33.87 -1.79
C LYS A 175 -16.48 32.43 -1.42
N LEU A 176 -17.25 32.22 -0.36
CA LEU A 176 -17.73 30.91 0.08
C LEU A 176 -19.21 30.80 -0.30
N ASN A 177 -19.58 29.82 -1.12
CA ASN A 177 -20.99 29.59 -1.45
C ASN A 177 -21.49 28.35 -0.72
N LEU A 178 -22.68 28.47 -0.15
CA LEU A 178 -23.38 27.43 0.58
C LEU A 178 -24.77 27.30 -0.02
N SER A 179 -25.15 26.11 -0.45
CA SER A 179 -26.48 25.82 -1.01
C SER A 179 -27.04 24.55 -0.38
N ALA A 180 -28.27 24.60 0.12
CA ALA A 180 -29.01 23.44 0.61
C ALA A 180 -30.33 23.34 -0.18
N GLU A 181 -30.75 22.12 -0.50
CA GLU A 181 -32.02 21.87 -1.19
C GLU A 181 -33.17 21.81 -0.17
N SER A 182 -32.88 21.36 1.05
CA SER A 182 -33.82 21.22 2.13
C SER A 182 -33.40 22.05 3.35
N GLY A 183 -34.26 22.96 3.79
CA GLY A 183 -34.08 23.72 5.02
C GLY A 183 -33.27 25.02 4.91
N ASN A 184 -33.06 25.67 6.05
CA ASN A 184 -32.39 26.97 6.15
C ASN A 184 -30.96 26.84 6.65
N ILE A 185 -30.05 27.63 6.09
CA ILE A 185 -28.67 27.76 6.55
C ILE A 185 -28.59 28.95 7.51
N MET A 186 -28.12 28.71 8.73
CA MET A 186 -27.94 29.74 9.76
C MET A 186 -26.45 30.01 9.96
N VAL A 187 -26.06 31.29 9.94
CA VAL A 187 -24.67 31.73 10.14
C VAL A 187 -24.64 32.68 11.34
N TYR A 188 -23.77 32.36 12.30
CA TYR A 188 -23.58 33.12 13.52
C TYR A 188 -22.14 33.63 13.57
N TYR A 189 -21.96 34.92 13.83
CA TYR A 189 -20.65 35.45 14.17
C TYR A 189 -20.34 35.12 15.64
N VAL A 190 -19.21 34.46 15.88
CA VAL A 190 -18.82 34.02 17.21
C VAL A 190 -17.87 35.07 17.79
N SER A 191 -18.42 35.95 18.60
CA SER A 191 -17.68 36.96 19.37
C SER A 191 -17.97 36.83 20.86
N ASP A 192 -17.08 37.43 21.65
CA ASP A 192 -17.29 37.67 23.07
C ASP A 192 -18.35 38.77 23.24
N GLU A 193 -19.61 38.48 22.89
CA GLU A 193 -20.73 39.34 23.19
C GLU A 193 -21.21 39.06 24.62
N GLN A 194 -20.43 39.53 25.59
CA GLN A 194 -21.07 40.35 26.62
C GLN A 194 -21.54 41.64 25.94
N LEU A 195 -22.70 41.58 25.28
CA LEU A 195 -23.52 42.76 25.03
C LEU A 195 -23.93 43.28 26.41
N ASN A 196 -23.19 44.25 26.93
CA ASN A 196 -23.66 45.17 27.95
C ASN A 196 -24.91 45.92 27.45
#